data_AF-A0A7G3ZHF9-F1
#
_entry.id   AF-A0A7G3ZHF9-F1
#
_cell.length_a   1.000
_cell.length_b   1.000
_cell.length_c   1.000
_cell.angle_alpha   90.00
_cell.angle_beta   90.00
_cell.angle_gamma   90.00
#
_symmetry.space_group_name_H-M   'P 1'
#
loop_
_entity.id
_entity.type
_entity.pdbx_description
1 polymer ?
#
loop_
_entity_poly.entity_id
_entity_poly.type
_entity_poly.pdbx_seq_one_letter_code
_entity_poly.pdbx_strand_id
1 'polypeptide(L)'
;MSVNVEQLKQDNSVKSRGVPVSGRTWKNDKDQFRVKSRVVKNKKLSSWQLKEQKRLEDKQFKERMRMLKEEKEEERQKRMQSLRERREKKAEEERYQLLAAKMHAKKVERMRRREKRNKALKER
;
A
#
# COMPACT_ATOMS: atom_id res chain seq x y z
N MET A 1 20.35 18.88 -0.90
CA MET A 1 20.42 19.63 -2.17
C MET A 1 20.05 21.07 -1.88
N SER A 2 20.84 21.96 -2.47
CA SER A 2 21.00 23.39 -2.20
C SER A 2 19.73 24.22 -2.24
N VAL A 3 19.68 25.17 -1.32
CA VAL A 3 18.59 26.10 -1.05
C VAL A 3 18.55 27.16 -2.16
N ASN A 4 17.43 27.31 -2.87
CA ASN A 4 17.19 28.45 -3.75
C ASN A 4 16.80 29.67 -2.89
N VAL A 5 17.80 30.27 -2.24
CA VAL A 5 17.69 31.50 -1.41
C VAL A 5 17.58 32.76 -2.29
N GLU A 6 17.85 32.66 -3.59
CA GLU A 6 17.90 33.81 -4.50
C GLU A 6 16.55 34.41 -4.87
N GLN A 7 15.44 33.69 -4.68
CA GLN A 7 14.12 34.15 -5.14
C GLN A 7 13.38 35.07 -4.14
N LEU A 8 13.94 35.34 -2.95
CA LEU A 8 13.32 36.23 -1.94
C LEU A 8 13.91 37.64 -1.88
N LYS A 9 14.84 38.01 -2.78
CA LYS A 9 15.56 39.30 -2.76
C LYS A 9 15.09 40.34 -3.79
N GLN A 10 13.97 40.13 -4.47
CA GLN A 10 13.47 41.06 -5.50
C GLN A 10 12.06 41.55 -5.19
N ASP A 11 11.86 42.35 -4.15
CA ASP A 11 10.57 43.04 -3.97
C ASP A 11 10.65 44.39 -3.22
N ASN A 12 11.84 44.94 -2.98
CA ASN A 12 11.99 46.25 -2.32
C ASN A 12 13.03 47.15 -2.98
N SER A 13 13.00 47.29 -4.31
CA SER A 13 13.72 48.39 -4.98
C SER A 13 12.89 49.67 -4.94
N VAL A 14 12.77 50.29 -3.77
CA VAL A 14 12.29 51.68 -3.71
C VAL A 14 13.43 52.55 -4.23
N LYS A 15 13.28 53.12 -5.43
CA LYS A 15 14.25 54.05 -6.04
C LYS A 15 14.52 55.19 -5.06
N SER A 16 15.63 55.14 -4.32
CA SER A 16 16.03 56.22 -3.42
C SER A 16 16.66 57.34 -4.24
N ARG A 17 16.13 58.56 -4.11
CA ARG A 17 16.77 59.74 -4.71
C ARG A 17 18.00 60.09 -3.88
N GLY A 18 19.14 60.31 -4.54
CA GLY A 18 20.43 60.60 -3.88
C GLY A 18 20.41 61.89 -3.04
N VAL A 19 21.47 62.13 -2.26
CA VAL A 19 21.54 63.27 -1.32
C VAL A 19 21.69 64.59 -2.08
N PRO A 20 20.79 65.59 -1.89
CA PRO A 20 20.91 66.88 -2.55
C PRO A 20 21.91 67.80 -1.84
N VAL A 21 22.61 68.60 -2.63
CA VAL A 21 23.66 69.53 -2.17
C VAL A 21 23.12 70.61 -1.21
N SER A 22 21.82 70.96 -1.30
CA SER A 22 21.18 71.99 -0.47
C SER A 22 20.69 71.52 0.90
N GLY A 23 20.85 70.23 1.25
CA GLY A 23 20.43 69.65 2.54
C GLY A 23 18.91 69.43 2.70
N ARG A 24 18.08 69.82 1.72
CA ARG A 24 16.62 69.60 1.75
C ARG A 24 16.28 68.18 1.29
N THR A 25 15.62 67.36 2.11
CA THR A 25 15.26 65.98 1.73
C THR A 25 14.28 65.92 0.55
N TRP A 26 14.46 64.93 -0.34
CA TRP A 26 13.50 64.65 -1.41
C TRP A 26 12.17 64.18 -0.83
N LYS A 27 11.05 64.67 -1.38
CA LYS A 27 9.73 64.07 -1.13
C LYS A 27 9.67 62.73 -1.87
N ASN A 28 9.32 61.67 -1.16
CA ASN A 28 9.06 60.37 -1.79
C ASN A 28 7.78 60.45 -2.63
N ASP A 29 7.83 59.95 -3.86
CA ASP A 29 6.64 59.82 -4.70
C ASP A 29 5.72 58.79 -4.04
N LYS A 30 4.54 59.25 -3.62
CA LYS A 30 3.50 58.35 -3.12
C LYS A 30 2.86 57.70 -4.35
N ASP A 31 3.01 56.40 -4.48
CA ASP A 31 2.30 55.66 -5.51
C ASP A 31 0.78 55.82 -5.32
N GLN A 32 0.03 55.73 -6.43
CA GLN A 32 -1.41 55.93 -6.44
C GLN A 32 -2.07 54.99 -5.41
N PHE A 33 -2.95 55.53 -4.58
CA PHE A 33 -3.69 54.74 -3.60
C PHE A 33 -4.68 53.80 -4.32
N ARG A 34 -4.21 52.61 -4.69
CA ARG A 34 -5.05 51.53 -5.21
C ARG A 34 -5.55 50.71 -4.03
N VAL A 35 -6.85 50.75 -3.77
CA VAL A 35 -7.49 49.95 -2.69
C VAL A 35 -7.05 48.48 -2.76
N LYS A 36 -6.89 47.92 -3.96
CA LYS A 36 -6.50 46.53 -4.19
C LYS A 36 -5.02 46.20 -3.89
N SER A 37 -4.09 47.17 -3.90
CA SER A 37 -2.67 46.87 -3.68
C SER A 37 -2.30 46.76 -2.20
N ARG A 38 -3.13 47.34 -1.31
CA ARG A 38 -2.87 47.44 0.13
C ARG A 38 -3.82 46.61 1.01
N VAL A 39 -4.84 45.97 0.45
CA VAL A 39 -5.53 44.88 1.16
C VAL A 39 -4.46 43.85 1.45
N VAL A 40 -4.14 43.68 2.75
CA VAL A 40 -3.34 42.56 3.25
C VAL A 40 -3.87 41.34 2.53
N LYS A 41 -3.08 40.79 1.60
CA LYS A 41 -3.40 39.52 0.98
C LYS A 41 -3.34 38.55 2.15
N ASN A 42 -4.44 38.39 2.88
CA ASN A 42 -4.71 37.21 3.70
C ASN A 42 -4.70 36.10 2.66
N LYS A 43 -3.50 35.60 2.31
CA LYS A 43 -3.22 34.73 1.17
C LYS A 43 -3.85 33.38 1.49
N LYS A 44 -5.18 33.33 1.44
CA LYS A 44 -5.94 32.12 1.20
C LYS A 44 -5.41 31.60 -0.14
N LEU A 45 -5.07 30.32 -0.19
CA LEU A 45 -4.66 29.66 -1.42
C LEU A 45 -5.64 30.01 -2.54
N SER A 46 -5.13 30.16 -3.76
CA SER A 46 -5.99 30.34 -4.94
C SER A 46 -7.04 29.22 -4.98
N SER A 47 -8.23 29.51 -5.51
CA SER A 47 -9.30 28.52 -5.63
C SER A 47 -8.84 27.23 -6.33
N TRP A 48 -7.88 27.36 -7.26
CA TRP A 48 -7.22 26.21 -7.90
C TRP A 48 -6.34 25.41 -6.95
N GLN A 49 -5.49 26.08 -6.17
CA GLN A 49 -4.59 25.44 -5.22
C GLN A 49 -5.36 24.70 -4.11
N LEU A 50 -6.51 25.23 -3.67
CA LEU A 50 -7.41 24.52 -2.74
C LEU A 50 -7.97 23.23 -3.36
N LYS A 51 -8.32 23.24 -4.66
CA LYS A 51 -8.80 22.04 -5.37
C LYS A 51 -7.70 21.01 -5.57
N GLU A 52 -6.47 21.47 -5.77
CA GLU A 52 -5.31 20.60 -5.93
C GLU A 52 -4.94 19.91 -4.61
N GLN A 53 -4.92 20.66 -3.51
CA GLN A 53 -4.71 20.11 -2.17
C GLN A 53 -5.77 19.06 -1.83
N LYS A 54 -7.06 19.34 -2.04
CA LYS A 54 -8.13 18.36 -1.83
C LYS A 54 -7.96 17.10 -2.67
N ARG A 55 -7.57 17.25 -3.95
CA ARG A 55 -7.27 16.10 -4.82
C ARG A 55 -6.11 15.26 -4.30
N LEU A 56 -5.09 15.89 -3.72
CA LEU A 56 -3.96 15.18 -3.12
C LEU A 56 -4.40 14.41 -1.86
N GLU A 57 -5.18 15.05 -0.99
CA GLU A 57 -5.75 14.45 0.21
C GLU A 57 -6.64 13.24 -0.13
N ASP A 58 -7.53 13.38 -1.12
CA ASP A 58 -8.39 12.30 -1.59
C ASP A 58 -7.60 11.11 -2.16
N LYS A 59 -6.51 11.38 -2.90
CA LYS A 59 -5.63 10.33 -3.44
C LYS A 59 -4.95 9.57 -2.30
N GLN A 60 -4.35 10.29 -1.36
CA GLN A 60 -3.71 9.68 -0.19
C GLN A 60 -4.70 8.86 0.63
N PHE A 61 -5.92 9.35 0.81
CA PHE A 61 -6.97 8.61 1.51
C PHE A 61 -7.35 7.32 0.78
N LYS A 62 -7.58 7.39 -0.54
CA LYS A 62 -7.92 6.22 -1.36
C LYS A 62 -6.80 5.18 -1.36
N GLU A 63 -5.54 5.62 -1.45
CA GLU A 63 -4.38 4.75 -1.37
C GLU A 63 -4.34 4.02 -0.03
N ARG A 64 -4.46 4.73 1.10
CA ARG A 64 -4.50 4.09 2.43
C ARG A 64 -5.65 3.09 2.55
N MET A 65 -6.85 3.44 2.07
CA MET A 65 -8.00 2.54 2.09
C MET A 65 -7.81 1.31 1.21
N ARG A 66 -7.09 1.45 0.09
CA ARG A 66 -6.74 0.33 -0.79
C ARG A 66 -5.74 -0.60 -0.10
N MET A 67 -4.66 -0.07 0.47
CA MET A 67 -3.66 -0.87 1.19
C MET A 67 -4.30 -1.69 2.32
N LEU A 68 -5.18 -1.08 3.11
CA LEU A 68 -5.90 -1.79 4.20
C LEU A 68 -6.79 -2.94 3.69
N LYS A 69 -7.41 -2.78 2.51
CA LYS A 69 -8.23 -3.84 1.91
C LYS A 69 -7.35 -4.97 1.36
N GLU A 70 -6.26 -4.62 0.68
CA GLU A 70 -5.29 -5.59 0.14
C GLU A 70 -4.67 -6.42 1.26
N GLU A 71 -4.23 -5.81 2.36
CA GLU A 71 -3.70 -6.50 3.54
C GLU A 71 -4.72 -7.51 4.11
N LYS A 72 -5.98 -7.10 4.27
CA LYS A 72 -7.05 -7.97 4.78
C LYS A 72 -7.35 -9.13 3.83
N GLU A 73 -7.33 -8.88 2.52
CA GLU A 73 -7.55 -9.93 1.52
C GLU A 73 -6.39 -10.91 1.47
N GLU A 74 -5.14 -10.44 1.57
CA GLU A 74 -3.96 -11.29 1.67
C GLU A 74 -4.00 -12.20 2.89
N GLU A 75 -4.35 -11.69 4.07
CA GLU A 75 -4.50 -12.50 5.28
C GLU A 75 -5.55 -13.60 5.10
N ARG A 76 -6.69 -13.24 4.48
CA ARG A 76 -7.75 -14.20 4.17
C ARG A 76 -7.28 -15.26 3.18
N GLN A 77 -6.53 -14.86 2.15
CA GLN A 77 -5.97 -15.78 1.16
C GLN A 77 -4.93 -16.72 1.78
N LYS A 78 -4.01 -16.21 2.61
CA LYS A 78 -3.02 -17.01 3.36
C LYS A 78 -3.71 -18.06 4.25
N ARG A 79 -4.79 -17.67 4.93
CA ARG A 79 -5.61 -18.62 5.71
C ARG A 79 -6.29 -19.67 4.83
N MET A 80 -6.80 -19.28 3.67
CA MET A 80 -7.45 -20.20 2.75
C MET A 80 -6.45 -21.19 2.13
N GLN A 81 -5.28 -20.72 1.74
CA GLN A 81 -4.20 -21.54 1.18
C GLN A 81 -3.71 -22.57 2.21
N SER A 82 -3.39 -22.14 3.43
CA SER A 82 -2.97 -23.07 4.49
C SER A 82 -4.02 -24.14 4.82
N LEU A 83 -5.31 -23.79 4.78
CA LEU A 83 -6.39 -24.77 4.95
C LEU A 83 -6.50 -25.75 3.77
N ARG A 84 -6.31 -25.28 2.53
CA ARG A 84 -6.30 -26.13 1.34
C ARG A 84 -5.14 -27.10 1.38
N GLU A 85 -3.92 -26.60 1.61
CA GLU A 85 -2.72 -27.42 1.74
C GLU A 85 -2.86 -28.48 2.84
N ARG A 86 -3.44 -28.13 3.99
CA ARG A 86 -3.69 -29.09 5.07
C ARG A 86 -4.68 -30.18 4.66
N ARG A 87 -5.73 -29.83 3.88
CA ARG A 87 -6.72 -30.80 3.39
C ARG A 87 -6.12 -31.71 2.32
N GLU A 88 -5.33 -31.16 1.42
CA GLU A 88 -4.64 -31.90 0.37
C GLU A 88 -3.66 -32.91 0.96
N LYS A 89 -2.81 -32.49 1.91
CA LYS A 89 -1.90 -33.40 2.64
C LYS A 89 -2.65 -34.54 3.32
N LYS A 90 -3.75 -34.24 4.01
CA LYS A 90 -4.58 -35.27 4.64
C LYS A 90 -5.20 -36.23 3.62
N ALA A 91 -5.73 -35.72 2.51
CA ALA A 91 -6.33 -36.54 1.47
C ALA A 91 -5.29 -37.46 0.81
N GLU A 92 -4.06 -36.99 0.63
CA GLU A 92 -2.94 -37.81 0.15
C GLU A 92 -2.57 -38.90 1.15
N GLU A 93 -2.41 -38.56 2.43
CA GLU A 93 -2.15 -39.52 3.50
C GLU A 93 -3.23 -40.59 3.57
N GLU A 94 -4.50 -40.20 3.58
CA GLU A 94 -5.66 -41.09 3.58
C GLU A 94 -5.67 -42.00 2.35
N ARG A 95 -5.35 -41.47 1.16
CA ARG A 95 -5.25 -42.25 -0.07
C ARG A 95 -4.16 -43.32 0.04
N TYR A 96 -2.99 -42.98 0.58
CA TYR A 96 -1.91 -43.95 0.79
C TYR A 96 -2.28 -45.00 1.83
N GLN A 97 -2.93 -44.61 2.93
CA GLN A 97 -3.40 -45.54 3.96
C GLN A 97 -4.44 -46.53 3.39
N LEU A 98 -5.40 -46.05 2.60
CA LEU A 98 -6.39 -46.90 1.94
C LEU A 98 -5.73 -47.89 0.96
N LEU A 99 -4.73 -47.43 0.20
CA LEU A 99 -3.99 -48.30 -0.71
C LEU A 99 -3.21 -49.38 0.06
N ALA A 100 -2.53 -49.01 1.14
CA ALA A 100 -1.81 -49.93 2.00
C ALA A 100 -2.76 -50.96 2.64
N ALA A 101 -3.90 -50.51 3.18
CA ALA A 101 -4.93 -51.39 3.74
C ALA A 101 -5.46 -52.38 2.69
N LYS A 102 -5.72 -51.92 1.46
CA LYS A 102 -6.15 -52.78 0.35
C LYS A 102 -5.11 -53.85 0.01
N MET A 103 -3.83 -53.49 -0.04
CA MET A 103 -2.76 -54.45 -0.31
C MET A 103 -2.56 -55.43 0.84
N HIS A 104 -2.65 -54.96 2.08
CA HIS A 104 -2.60 -55.81 3.27
C HIS A 104 -3.75 -56.82 3.29
N ALA A 105 -4.98 -56.38 3.04
CA ALA A 105 -6.15 -57.26 2.94
C ALA A 105 -5.94 -58.36 1.88
N LYS A 106 -5.44 -58.01 0.68
CA LYS A 106 -5.10 -58.99 -0.36
C LYS A 106 -4.05 -59.99 0.09
N LYS A 107 -3.03 -59.56 0.84
CA LYS A 107 -1.98 -60.45 1.35
C LYS A 107 -2.56 -61.43 2.37
N VAL A 108 -3.34 -60.94 3.34
CA VAL A 108 -4.01 -61.76 4.36
C VAL A 108 -4.95 -62.78 3.70
N GLU A 109 -5.74 -62.36 2.71
CA GLU A 109 -6.64 -63.25 2.01
C GLU A 109 -5.90 -64.36 1.24
N ARG A 110 -4.78 -64.02 0.58
CA ARG A 110 -3.90 -65.01 -0.07
C ARG A 110 -3.32 -66.02 0.93
N MET A 111 -2.91 -65.58 2.11
CA MET A 111 -2.42 -66.47 3.17
C MET A 111 -3.52 -67.41 3.66
N ARG A 112 -4.71 -66.89 3.97
CA ARG A 112 -5.88 -67.71 4.34
C ARG A 112 -6.23 -68.75 3.27
N ARG A 113 -6.17 -68.38 1.99
CA ARG A 113 -6.40 -69.32 0.87
C ARG A 113 -5.31 -70.40 0.76
N ARG A 114 -4.05 -70.09 1.09
CA ARG A 114 -2.96 -71.09 1.15
C ARG A 114 -3.13 -72.03 2.34
N GLU A 115 -3.43 -71.49 3.52
CA GLU A 115 -3.68 -72.27 4.74
C GLU A 115 -4.84 -73.26 4.54
N LYS A 116 -5.96 -72.81 3.96
CA LYS A 116 -7.09 -73.68 3.62
C LYS A 116 -6.68 -74.83 2.69
N ARG A 117 -5.91 -74.53 1.63
CA ARG A 117 -5.43 -75.56 0.69
C ARG A 117 -4.45 -76.54 1.34
N ASN A 118 -3.46 -76.03 2.09
CA ASN A 118 -2.48 -76.87 2.77
C ASN A 118 -3.13 -77.76 3.82
N LYS A 119 -4.15 -77.26 4.54
CA LYS A 119 -4.95 -78.06 5.46
C LYS A 119 -5.66 -79.20 4.72
N ALA A 120 -6.39 -78.88 3.65
CA ALA A 120 -7.10 -79.88 2.84
C ALA A 120 -6.16 -80.93 2.22
N LEU A 121 -4.92 -80.57 1.90
CA LEU A 121 -3.90 -81.50 1.39
C LEU A 121 -3.21 -82.32 2.48
N LYS A 122 -3.18 -81.83 3.73
CA LYS A 122 -2.60 -82.53 4.88
C LYS A 122 -3.58 -83.53 5.52
N GLU A 123 -4.88 -83.27 5.37
CA GLU A 123 -5.96 -84.15 5.83
C GLU A 123 -6.37 -85.21 4.77
N ARG A 124 -5.64 -85.30 3.65
CA ARG A 124 -5.85 -86.24 2.55
C ARG A 124 -4.70 -87.25 2.51
#